data_AF-A0A9W9T3F9-F1
#
_entry.id   AF-A0A9W9T3F9-F1
#
_cell.length_a   1.000
_cell.length_b   1.000
_cell.length_c   1.000
_cell.angle_alpha   90.00
_cell.angle_beta   90.00
_cell.angle_gamma   90.00
#
_symmetry.space_group_name_H-M   'P 1'
#
loop_
_entity.id
_entity.type
_entity.pdbx_description
1 polymer ?
#
loop_
_entity_poly.entity_id
_entity_poly.type
_entity_poly.pdbx_seq_one_letter_code
_entity_poly.pdbx_strand_id
1 'polypeptide(L)'
;MQEGHTRKNCPHIECLRCHEHGHISYDCLNTECSYCHKTGHCKSKCPKLKRKNNGQQGDRAYEYPSLPSGVRSSMPPSRRVEPSQSTVDPQPTLSLQTTQGTTMNSWELVPSVVFPNLHDTICQLTSSLATDPNVYLQRLPYHSVITGHGGPQKIAQMLLEWIDPHIRTLEGRFLRTEDLLGFQARQDNYWSRNGGHVDIVTDSRNNEYWRAYPGQSKEPPGRIKIHNRAILRGSRSTLHYYVIAQGQGYRAANWLKLWEVPRDTQLSCTSRPVALNVLEMTMCRAFQSLPGSSLEAYYGPSEDGKPYSNLGLNIIPPVLQGLSLGPSTQFRYEYGKKAEKSNINFRRPLMRSSEFHARFQDAIQHLQLSQSFCGNESLPHSALTNFELWGQLKEDLQPICLPWVPPNGNLEALVGFALEDFLDAESEHSGNTKISIPRQFQDSGWNVTNSLTWAANPIQRDLTGMMQSFRSTQKSETESFIRFNQSIIQHSGLRVILMCGRAVQDLVLPTECKETRLKLESGEVPIFLEIEDEAIKRVYFLIPNPIDAFLL
;
A
#
# COMPACT_ATOMS: atom_id res chain seq x y z
N MET A 1 -37.54 21.64 -0.61
CA MET A 1 -38.38 20.61 -1.26
C MET A 1 -39.81 20.92 -0.87
N GLN A 2 -40.73 21.10 -1.82
CA GLN A 2 -42.16 21.15 -1.52
C GLN A 2 -42.65 19.72 -1.21
N GLU A 3 -43.43 19.55 -0.14
CA GLU A 3 -44.00 18.26 0.24
C GLU A 3 -45.02 17.78 -0.81
N GLY A 4 -44.98 16.49 -1.15
CA GLY A 4 -46.06 15.81 -1.90
C GLY A 4 -45.73 15.25 -3.29
N HIS A 5 -44.51 15.43 -3.83
CA HIS A 5 -44.12 14.77 -5.09
C HIS A 5 -42.73 14.12 -5.01
N THR A 6 -42.55 12.98 -5.68
CA THR A 6 -41.23 12.35 -5.80
C THR A 6 -40.42 13.04 -6.89
N ARG A 7 -39.09 12.87 -6.90
CA ARG A 7 -38.21 13.38 -8.00
C ARG A 7 -38.71 12.97 -9.39
N LYS A 8 -39.39 11.83 -9.51
CA LYS A 8 -39.96 11.34 -10.78
C LYS A 8 -41.21 12.11 -11.23
N ASN A 9 -41.90 12.78 -10.32
CA ASN A 9 -43.17 13.48 -10.57
C ASN A 9 -43.05 15.00 -10.34
N CYS A 10 -41.82 15.54 -10.29
CA CYS A 10 -41.61 16.97 -10.15
C CYS A 10 -41.92 17.67 -11.49
N PRO A 11 -42.91 18.57 -11.58
CA PRO A 11 -43.22 19.28 -12.83
C PRO A 11 -42.06 20.18 -13.28
N HIS A 12 -41.12 20.48 -12.38
CA HIS A 12 -39.94 21.30 -12.64
C HIS A 12 -38.67 20.49 -12.92
N ILE A 13 -38.74 19.16 -13.05
CA ILE A 13 -37.54 18.38 -13.41
C ILE A 13 -37.28 18.49 -14.92
N GLU A 14 -36.14 19.07 -15.25
CA GLU A 14 -35.62 19.13 -16.62
C GLU A 14 -34.88 17.83 -16.93
N CYS A 15 -35.23 17.20 -18.05
CA CYS A 15 -34.52 16.02 -18.53
C CYS A 15 -33.14 16.40 -19.06
N LEU A 16 -32.05 15.95 -18.41
CA LEU A 16 -30.66 16.23 -18.85
C LEU A 16 -30.27 15.69 -20.24
N ARG A 17 -31.21 15.07 -20.98
CA ARG A 17 -30.95 14.51 -22.32
C ARG A 17 -31.70 15.24 -23.42
N CYS A 18 -32.96 15.61 -23.20
CA CYS A 18 -33.75 16.33 -24.21
C CYS A 18 -34.14 17.75 -23.78
N HIS A 19 -33.79 18.16 -22.55
CA HIS A 19 -34.11 19.47 -21.97
C HIS A 19 -35.62 19.78 -21.81
N GLU A 20 -36.49 18.80 -22.09
CA GLU A 20 -37.92 18.89 -21.83
C GLU A 20 -38.24 18.61 -20.36
N HIS A 21 -39.33 19.21 -19.88
CA HIS A 21 -39.75 19.09 -18.48
C HIS A 21 -40.66 17.87 -18.24
N GLY A 22 -40.79 17.46 -16.99
CA GLY A 22 -41.80 16.48 -16.55
C GLY A 22 -41.37 15.00 -16.64
N HIS A 23 -40.10 14.71 -16.95
CA HIS A 23 -39.54 13.36 -16.86
C HIS A 23 -38.02 13.38 -16.58
N ILE A 24 -37.49 12.28 -16.05
CA ILE A 24 -36.04 12.09 -15.85
C ILE A 24 -35.38 11.47 -17.08
N SER A 25 -34.05 11.64 -17.21
CA SER A 25 -33.26 11.10 -18.33
C SER A 25 -33.42 9.59 -18.58
N TYR A 26 -33.84 8.83 -17.56
CA TYR A 26 -34.08 7.40 -17.66
C TYR A 26 -35.35 7.05 -18.44
N ASP A 27 -36.35 7.94 -18.42
CA ASP A 27 -37.67 7.78 -19.02
C ASP A 27 -37.85 8.64 -20.28
N CYS A 28 -36.77 9.24 -20.78
CA CYS A 28 -36.78 10.08 -21.97
C CYS A 28 -37.07 9.28 -23.25
N LEU A 29 -38.22 9.53 -23.87
CA LEU A 29 -38.64 8.91 -25.13
C LEU A 29 -37.90 9.48 -26.35
N ASN A 30 -37.39 10.71 -26.26
CA ASN A 30 -36.62 11.36 -27.34
C ASN A 30 -35.12 11.00 -27.33
N THR A 31 -34.70 10.08 -26.45
CA THR A 31 -33.31 9.61 -26.41
C THR A 31 -33.08 8.50 -27.43
N GLU A 32 -32.01 8.62 -28.21
CA GLU A 32 -31.50 7.53 -29.04
C GLU A 32 -30.84 6.44 -28.18
N CYS A 33 -31.28 5.19 -28.35
CA CYS A 33 -30.72 4.05 -27.62
C CYS A 33 -29.25 3.83 -28.00
N SER A 34 -28.32 3.99 -27.05
CA SER A 34 -26.88 3.82 -27.26
C SER A 34 -26.42 2.39 -27.62
N TYR A 35 -27.35 1.46 -27.80
CA TYR A 35 -27.07 0.09 -28.23
C TYR A 35 -27.61 -0.21 -29.64
N CYS A 36 -28.79 0.31 -29.99
CA CYS A 36 -29.42 0.02 -31.28
C CYS A 36 -29.68 1.24 -32.15
N HIS A 37 -29.30 2.43 -31.69
CA HIS A 37 -29.40 3.69 -32.42
C HIS A 37 -30.84 4.07 -32.86
N LYS A 38 -31.85 3.61 -32.13
CA LYS A 38 -33.27 3.96 -32.37
C LYS A 38 -33.80 4.78 -31.21
N THR A 39 -34.61 5.79 -31.51
CA THR A 39 -35.32 6.60 -30.53
C THR A 39 -36.49 5.84 -29.89
N GLY A 40 -37.00 6.32 -28.76
CA GLY A 40 -38.16 5.74 -28.07
C GLY A 40 -37.83 4.82 -26.88
N HIS A 41 -36.55 4.52 -26.60
CA HIS A 41 -36.17 3.70 -25.43
C HIS A 41 -34.71 3.89 -25.02
N CYS A 42 -34.39 3.62 -23.75
CA CYS A 42 -33.03 3.58 -23.24
C CYS A 42 -32.40 2.17 -23.36
N LYS A 43 -31.07 2.06 -23.27
CA LYS A 43 -30.31 0.80 -23.44
C LYS A 43 -30.86 -0.36 -22.58
N SER A 44 -31.27 -0.10 -21.33
CA SER A 44 -31.83 -1.11 -20.42
C SER A 44 -33.17 -1.69 -20.87
N LYS A 45 -33.93 -0.95 -21.69
CA LYS A 45 -35.22 -1.37 -22.27
C LYS A 45 -35.08 -1.77 -23.74
N CYS A 46 -33.85 -1.94 -24.27
CA CYS A 46 -33.64 -2.22 -25.67
C CYS A 46 -34.14 -3.62 -26.07
N PRO A 47 -35.07 -3.73 -27.05
CA PRO A 47 -35.60 -5.03 -27.51
C PRO A 47 -34.51 -5.95 -28.07
N LYS A 48 -33.46 -5.39 -28.68
CA LYS A 48 -32.31 -6.15 -29.19
C LYS A 48 -31.43 -6.70 -28.07
N LEU A 49 -31.44 -6.09 -26.88
CA LEU A 49 -30.68 -6.56 -25.73
C LEU A 49 -31.36 -7.77 -25.07
N LYS A 50 -32.70 -7.80 -25.02
CA LYS A 50 -33.46 -8.93 -24.45
C LYS A 50 -33.34 -10.22 -25.26
N ARG A 51 -33.19 -10.15 -26.58
CA ARG A 51 -33.02 -11.34 -27.43
C ARG A 51 -31.73 -12.12 -27.18
N LYS A 52 -30.71 -11.49 -26.58
CA LYS A 52 -29.43 -12.16 -26.27
C LYS A 52 -29.46 -12.93 -24.94
N ASN A 53 -30.39 -12.59 -24.04
CA ASN A 53 -30.49 -13.21 -22.70
C ASN A 53 -31.49 -14.38 -22.64
N ASN A 54 -32.38 -14.54 -23.63
CA ASN A 54 -33.37 -15.62 -23.63
C ASN A 54 -32.82 -16.98 -24.11
N GLY A 55 -31.52 -17.11 -24.36
CA GLY A 55 -30.88 -18.39 -24.70
C GLY A 55 -30.40 -19.22 -23.50
N GLN A 56 -30.54 -18.73 -22.26
CA GLN A 56 -29.99 -19.37 -21.05
C GLN A 56 -30.91 -19.30 -19.81
N GLN A 57 -32.23 -19.40 -19.98
CA GLN A 57 -33.13 -19.66 -18.85
C GLN A 57 -34.00 -20.88 -19.14
N GLY A 58 -33.49 -22.04 -18.73
CA GLY A 58 -34.32 -23.20 -18.45
C GLY A 58 -34.98 -23.04 -17.09
N ASP A 59 -36.26 -23.35 -17.04
CA ASP A 59 -37.17 -23.24 -15.91
C ASP A 59 -36.66 -23.91 -14.63
N ARG A 60 -36.73 -23.19 -13.51
CA ARG A 60 -36.85 -23.78 -12.17
C ARG A 60 -37.75 -22.90 -11.30
N ALA A 61 -39.03 -23.24 -11.29
CA ALA A 61 -39.94 -22.89 -10.21
C ALA A 61 -39.52 -23.67 -8.95
N TYR A 62 -39.39 -22.99 -7.81
CA TYR A 62 -39.30 -23.62 -6.50
C TYR A 62 -40.50 -23.16 -5.67
N GLU A 63 -41.42 -24.09 -5.47
CA GLU A 63 -42.42 -24.07 -4.41
C GLU A 63 -41.71 -24.18 -3.05
N TYR A 64 -42.19 -23.40 -2.08
CA TYR A 64 -41.83 -23.53 -0.68
C TYR A 64 -42.70 -24.60 0.00
N PRO A 65 -42.11 -25.54 0.76
CA PRO A 65 -42.82 -26.20 1.84
C PRO A 65 -42.30 -25.71 3.20
N SER A 66 -43.26 -25.44 4.07
CA SER A 66 -43.14 -25.06 5.48
C SER A 66 -42.40 -26.11 6.32
N LEU A 67 -41.56 -25.66 7.26
CA LEU A 67 -40.97 -26.49 8.32
C LEU A 67 -41.80 -26.41 9.62
N PRO A 68 -42.03 -27.53 10.33
CA PRO A 68 -42.45 -27.52 11.72
C PRO A 68 -41.28 -27.63 12.70
N SER A 69 -41.56 -27.14 13.90
CA SER A 69 -40.67 -26.97 15.05
C SER A 69 -40.21 -28.27 15.71
N GLY A 70 -39.02 -28.19 16.34
CA GLY A 70 -38.69 -28.95 17.54
C GLY A 70 -37.68 -30.09 17.33
N VAL A 71 -36.56 -30.01 18.05
CA VAL A 71 -36.06 -31.04 19.01
C VAL A 71 -34.69 -30.59 19.52
N ARG A 72 -34.58 -30.52 20.86
CA ARG A 72 -33.32 -30.41 21.61
C ARG A 72 -32.55 -31.73 21.52
N SER A 73 -31.23 -31.68 21.40
CA SER A 73 -30.39 -32.62 22.17
C SER A 73 -28.96 -32.13 22.34
N SER A 74 -28.45 -32.41 23.52
CA SER A 74 -27.19 -32.07 24.17
C SER A 74 -25.96 -32.81 23.59
N MET A 75 -24.81 -32.13 23.58
CA MET A 75 -23.48 -32.71 23.37
C MET A 75 -22.68 -32.72 24.70
N PRO A 76 -21.85 -33.75 24.96
CA PRO A 76 -21.10 -33.93 26.22
C PRO A 76 -19.69 -33.27 26.19
N PRO A 77 -19.03 -33.10 27.35
CA PRO A 77 -17.74 -32.42 27.45
C PRO A 77 -16.55 -33.41 27.37
N SER A 78 -15.43 -32.98 26.79
CA SER A 78 -14.15 -33.72 26.80
C SER A 78 -13.01 -32.72 27.00
N ARG A 79 -12.47 -32.65 28.22
CA ARG A 79 -11.24 -33.28 28.75
C ARG A 79 -9.98 -32.43 28.57
N ARG A 80 -9.61 -31.83 29.71
CA ARG A 80 -8.33 -31.23 30.08
C ARG A 80 -7.25 -32.32 30.12
N VAL A 81 -6.07 -32.05 29.55
CA VAL A 81 -4.85 -32.85 29.78
C VAL A 81 -3.73 -31.88 30.13
N GLU A 82 -3.09 -32.13 31.26
CA GLU A 82 -1.87 -31.48 31.74
C GLU A 82 -0.68 -32.45 31.66
N PRO A 83 0.57 -31.97 31.79
CA PRO A 83 1.71 -32.45 31.02
C PRO A 83 2.57 -33.50 31.74
N SER A 84 3.25 -34.33 30.94
CA SER A 84 4.26 -35.28 31.42
C SER A 84 5.68 -34.76 31.21
N GLN A 85 6.43 -34.74 32.31
CA GLN A 85 7.85 -34.47 32.41
C GLN A 85 8.68 -35.64 31.84
N SER A 86 9.82 -35.32 31.20
CA SER A 86 10.96 -36.24 31.15
C SER A 86 12.25 -35.46 31.39
N THR A 87 13.02 -35.98 32.34
CA THR A 87 14.32 -35.52 32.85
C THR A 87 15.45 -36.28 32.16
N VAL A 88 16.49 -35.58 31.70
CA VAL A 88 17.86 -36.09 31.55
C VAL A 88 18.84 -34.98 31.97
N ASP A 89 19.85 -35.39 32.74
CA ASP A 89 20.78 -34.64 33.59
C ASP A 89 21.98 -33.95 32.87
N PRO A 90 22.87 -33.20 33.58
CA PRO A 90 23.33 -31.87 33.18
C PRO A 90 24.80 -31.77 32.69
N GLN A 91 25.13 -30.62 32.06
CA GLN A 91 26.51 -30.13 31.91
C GLN A 91 26.55 -28.58 31.97
N PRO A 92 27.70 -27.95 32.26
CA PRO A 92 27.84 -27.08 33.42
C PRO A 92 27.63 -25.59 33.12
N THR A 93 27.18 -24.92 34.17
CA THR A 93 26.88 -23.51 34.35
C THR A 93 27.98 -22.56 33.88
N LEU A 94 27.67 -21.74 32.86
CA LEU A 94 28.15 -20.35 32.80
C LEU A 94 26.96 -19.48 33.18
N SER A 95 26.95 -19.03 34.42
CA SER A 95 25.92 -18.16 34.98
C SER A 95 25.94 -16.79 34.30
N LEU A 96 25.10 -16.61 33.29
CA LEU A 96 24.64 -15.27 32.93
C LEU A 96 23.56 -14.89 33.94
N GLN A 97 23.88 -13.93 34.81
CA GLN A 97 22.89 -13.25 35.63
C GLN A 97 21.81 -12.70 34.69
N THR A 98 20.69 -13.39 34.63
CA THR A 98 19.51 -12.95 33.91
C THR A 98 18.84 -11.95 34.83
N THR A 99 19.10 -10.66 34.60
CA THR A 99 18.22 -9.61 35.10
C THR A 99 16.82 -9.97 34.58
N GLN A 100 15.90 -10.33 35.49
CA GLN A 100 14.48 -10.49 35.17
C GLN A 100 13.94 -9.14 34.71
N GLY A 101 14.18 -8.80 33.45
CA GLY A 101 13.45 -7.75 32.77
C GLY A 101 12.06 -8.30 32.55
N THR A 102 11.09 -7.80 33.30
CA THR A 102 9.67 -8.02 33.06
C THR A 102 9.42 -7.74 31.59
N THR A 103 9.20 -8.78 30.79
CA THR A 103 8.90 -8.63 29.37
C THR A 103 7.52 -7.99 29.27
N MET A 104 7.48 -6.66 29.22
CA MET A 104 6.24 -5.92 28.99
C MET A 104 5.66 -6.33 27.64
N ASN A 105 4.38 -6.65 27.63
CA ASN A 105 3.72 -7.03 26.40
C ASN A 105 3.58 -5.82 25.48
N SER A 106 3.69 -6.00 24.17
CA SER A 106 3.64 -4.87 23.23
C SER A 106 2.31 -4.08 23.24
N TRP A 107 1.22 -4.69 23.73
CA TRP A 107 -0.10 -4.06 23.90
C TRP A 107 -0.24 -3.24 25.21
N GLU A 108 0.74 -3.32 26.12
CA GLU A 108 0.83 -2.49 27.33
C GLU A 108 1.50 -1.12 27.05
N LEU A 109 2.12 -0.96 25.87
CA LEU A 109 2.78 0.27 25.45
C LEU A 109 1.76 1.27 24.89
N VAL A 110 1.25 2.13 25.77
CA VAL A 110 0.27 3.18 25.45
C VAL A 110 0.96 4.55 25.36
N PRO A 111 0.73 5.33 24.29
CA PRO A 111 1.27 6.68 24.18
C PRO A 111 0.54 7.68 25.09
N SER A 112 1.31 8.54 25.76
CA SER A 112 0.81 9.68 26.53
C SER A 112 0.97 10.95 25.68
N VAL A 113 -0.10 11.38 25.00
CA VAL A 113 -0.05 12.51 24.06
C VAL A 113 -1.12 13.53 24.40
N VAL A 114 -0.70 14.79 24.57
CA VAL A 114 -1.60 15.96 24.54
C VAL A 114 -1.57 16.53 23.14
N PHE A 115 -2.74 16.70 22.54
CA PHE A 115 -2.86 17.23 21.19
C PHE A 115 -2.53 18.74 21.21
N PRO A 116 -1.59 19.23 20.38
CA PRO A 116 -1.11 20.61 20.45
C PRO A 116 -2.11 21.58 19.83
N ASN A 117 -1.87 22.88 20.03
CA ASN A 117 -2.50 23.92 19.22
C ASN A 117 -1.98 23.83 17.77
N LEU A 118 -2.88 23.60 16.82
CA LEU A 118 -2.51 23.36 15.42
C LEU A 118 -2.04 24.62 14.72
N HIS A 119 -2.63 25.78 15.01
CA HIS A 119 -2.20 27.05 14.42
C HIS A 119 -0.73 27.33 14.77
N ASP A 120 -0.39 27.22 16.06
CA ASP A 120 0.96 27.49 16.56
C ASP A 120 1.95 26.43 16.05
N THR A 121 1.53 25.15 16.00
CA THR A 121 2.34 24.07 15.42
C THR A 121 2.66 24.33 13.95
N ILE A 122 1.68 24.74 13.14
CA ILE A 122 1.89 25.06 11.72
C ILE A 122 2.77 26.31 11.58
N CYS A 123 2.54 27.35 12.39
CA CYS A 123 3.38 28.54 12.39
C CYS A 123 4.84 28.22 12.72
N GLN A 124 5.08 27.38 13.73
CA GLN A 124 6.41 26.96 14.11
C GLN A 124 7.09 26.20 12.98
N LEU A 125 6.44 25.18 12.42
CA LEU A 125 6.99 24.40 11.31
C LEU A 125 7.31 25.28 10.09
N THR A 126 6.37 26.13 9.68
CA THR A 126 6.53 26.98 8.48
C THR A 126 7.58 28.07 8.70
N SER A 127 7.72 28.59 9.93
CA SER A 127 8.83 29.48 10.28
C SER A 127 10.16 28.76 10.15
N SER A 128 10.29 27.56 10.73
CA SER A 128 11.50 26.74 10.63
C SER A 128 11.85 26.46 9.17
N LEU A 129 10.89 26.00 8.36
CA LEU A 129 11.10 25.66 6.95
C LEU A 129 11.44 26.88 6.07
N ALA A 130 10.91 28.06 6.40
CA ALA A 130 11.22 29.28 5.65
C ALA A 130 12.64 29.80 5.90
N THR A 131 13.23 29.47 7.05
CA THR A 131 14.57 29.92 7.45
C THR A 131 15.60 28.80 7.54
N ASP A 132 15.23 27.56 7.16
CA ASP A 132 16.04 26.38 7.43
C ASP A 132 17.41 26.46 6.71
N PRO A 133 18.53 26.39 7.44
CA PRO A 133 19.86 26.36 6.83
C PRO A 133 20.19 25.03 6.15
N ASN A 134 19.34 24.01 6.28
CA ASN A 134 19.56 22.68 5.72
C ASN A 134 19.50 22.71 4.18
N VAL A 135 20.64 22.45 3.56
CA VAL A 135 20.85 22.43 2.11
C VAL A 135 19.86 21.51 1.37
N TYR A 136 19.37 20.44 1.99
CA TYR A 136 18.37 19.56 1.36
C TYR A 136 16.99 20.20 1.29
N LEU A 137 16.55 20.87 2.35
CA LEU A 137 15.26 21.56 2.41
C LEU A 137 15.26 22.83 1.55
N GLN A 138 16.41 23.48 1.40
CA GLN A 138 16.58 24.62 0.47
C GLN A 138 16.36 24.27 -1.00
N ARG A 139 16.49 23.00 -1.39
CA ARG A 139 16.19 22.54 -2.76
C ARG A 139 14.69 22.37 -2.99
N LEU A 140 13.90 22.32 -1.93
CA LEU A 140 12.45 22.24 -1.99
C LEU A 140 11.84 23.65 -1.96
N PRO A 141 10.67 23.86 -2.57
CA PRO A 141 10.09 25.19 -2.72
C PRO A 141 9.44 25.73 -1.44
N TYR A 142 9.82 25.25 -0.24
CA TYR A 142 9.22 25.69 1.02
C TYR A 142 9.41 27.19 1.24
N HIS A 143 10.65 27.68 1.18
CA HIS A 143 10.95 29.10 1.40
C HIS A 143 10.16 30.01 0.45
N SER A 144 10.19 29.71 -0.86
CA SER A 144 9.54 30.54 -1.88
C SER A 144 8.01 30.47 -1.80
N VAL A 145 7.44 29.28 -1.53
CA VAL A 145 5.98 29.13 -1.36
C VAL A 145 5.52 29.82 -0.08
N ILE A 146 6.22 29.66 1.04
CA ILE A 146 5.85 30.26 2.33
C ILE A 146 5.90 31.79 2.24
N THR A 147 6.99 32.33 1.70
CA THR A 147 7.12 33.78 1.51
C THR A 147 6.10 34.30 0.50
N GLY A 148 5.87 33.57 -0.60
CA GLY A 148 4.92 33.96 -1.65
C GLY A 148 3.45 34.00 -1.20
N HIS A 149 3.06 33.21 -0.18
CA HIS A 149 1.72 33.28 0.43
C HIS A 149 1.66 34.27 1.60
N GLY A 150 2.68 35.11 1.76
CA GLY A 150 2.73 36.18 2.75
C GLY A 150 3.14 35.73 4.15
N GLY A 151 3.88 34.63 4.25
CA GLY A 151 4.61 34.21 5.44
C GLY A 151 3.94 33.09 6.26
N PRO A 152 4.64 32.61 7.31
CA PRO A 152 4.20 31.52 8.18
C PRO A 152 2.77 31.67 8.72
N GLN A 153 2.42 32.86 9.21
CA GLN A 153 1.11 33.12 9.84
C GLN A 153 -0.04 33.00 8.85
N LYS A 154 0.11 33.55 7.64
CA LYS A 154 -0.93 33.47 6.60
C LYS A 154 -1.13 32.05 6.11
N ILE A 155 -0.04 31.30 5.95
CA ILE A 155 -0.14 29.87 5.61
C ILE A 155 -0.81 29.09 6.74
N ALA A 156 -0.44 29.33 7.99
CA ALA A 156 -1.06 28.63 9.12
C ALA A 156 -2.57 28.88 9.17
N GLN A 157 -3.01 30.12 8.98
CA GLN A 157 -4.43 30.44 8.91
C GLN A 157 -5.14 29.69 7.76
N MET A 158 -4.57 29.74 6.55
CA MET A 158 -5.12 29.04 5.39
C MET A 158 -5.21 27.52 5.62
N LEU A 159 -4.16 26.90 6.17
CA LEU A 159 -4.13 25.46 6.38
C LEU A 159 -5.05 25.02 7.53
N LEU A 160 -5.22 25.85 8.56
CA LEU A 160 -6.14 25.58 9.66
C LEU A 160 -7.60 25.48 9.20
N GLU A 161 -7.97 26.24 8.16
CA GLU A 161 -9.31 26.18 7.55
C GLU A 161 -9.59 24.85 6.82
N TRP A 162 -8.55 24.11 6.44
CA TRP A 162 -8.69 22.82 5.75
C TRP A 162 -8.86 21.64 6.72
N ILE A 163 -8.42 21.81 7.97
CA ILE A 163 -8.45 20.75 8.98
C ILE A 163 -9.90 20.51 9.41
N ASP A 164 -10.28 19.23 9.49
CA ASP A 164 -11.63 18.83 9.89
C ASP A 164 -11.97 19.46 11.26
N PRO A 165 -13.14 20.13 11.40
CA PRO A 165 -13.52 20.79 12.64
C PRO A 165 -13.49 19.86 13.86
N HIS A 166 -13.78 18.57 13.70
CA HIS A 166 -13.73 17.60 14.79
C HIS A 166 -12.31 17.36 15.27
N ILE A 167 -11.32 17.35 14.37
CA ILE A 167 -9.90 17.21 14.73
C ILE A 167 -9.43 18.42 15.52
N ARG A 168 -9.92 19.63 15.19
CA ARG A 168 -9.61 20.84 15.97
C ARG A 168 -10.16 20.80 17.40
N THR A 169 -11.22 20.03 17.65
CA THR A 169 -11.72 19.85 19.03
C THR A 169 -10.79 19.03 19.93
N LEU A 170 -9.73 18.43 19.37
CA LEU A 170 -8.70 17.74 20.14
C LEU A 170 -7.69 18.69 20.78
N GLU A 171 -7.55 19.93 20.30
CA GLU A 171 -6.54 20.88 20.78
C GLU A 171 -6.56 21.04 22.31
N GLY A 172 -5.40 20.83 22.95
CA GLY A 172 -5.21 20.88 24.40
C GLY A 172 -5.72 19.65 25.17
N ARG A 173 -6.31 18.66 24.50
CA ARG A 173 -6.84 17.46 25.15
C ARG A 173 -5.82 16.32 25.16
N PHE A 174 -5.84 15.56 26.24
CA PHE A 174 -5.14 14.28 26.30
C PHE A 174 -5.86 13.25 25.42
N LEU A 175 -5.12 12.63 24.50
CA LEU A 175 -5.70 11.70 23.54
C LEU A 175 -6.01 10.35 24.18
N ARG A 176 -7.27 9.95 24.07
CA ARG A 176 -7.77 8.63 24.48
C ARG A 176 -8.38 7.90 23.29
N THR A 177 -8.29 6.57 23.30
CA THR A 177 -8.87 5.72 22.26
C THR A 177 -10.38 5.97 22.09
N GLU A 178 -11.10 6.17 23.19
CA GLU A 178 -12.54 6.45 23.19
C GLU A 178 -12.90 7.75 22.44
N ASP A 179 -12.11 8.81 22.64
CA ASP A 179 -12.29 10.08 21.95
C ASP A 179 -12.08 9.88 20.45
N LEU A 180 -10.97 9.25 20.07
CA LEU A 180 -10.59 9.01 18.66
C LEU A 180 -11.64 8.17 17.91
N LEU A 181 -12.09 7.05 18.48
CA LEU A 181 -13.14 6.23 17.87
C LEU A 181 -14.50 6.94 17.85
N GLY A 182 -14.79 7.75 18.88
CA GLY A 182 -15.99 8.58 18.94
C GLY A 182 -16.04 9.61 17.82
N PHE A 183 -14.90 10.20 17.43
CA PHE A 183 -14.81 11.11 16.29
C PHE A 183 -14.98 10.38 14.97
N GLN A 184 -14.33 9.23 14.80
CA GLN A 184 -14.48 8.40 13.60
C GLN A 184 -15.96 8.11 13.29
N ALA A 185 -16.74 7.77 14.33
CA ALA A 185 -18.17 7.46 14.19
C ALA A 185 -19.03 8.68 13.79
N ARG A 186 -18.55 9.90 14.02
CA ARG A 186 -19.24 11.15 13.67
C ARG A 186 -18.87 11.70 12.30
N GLN A 187 -17.74 11.26 11.75
CA GLN A 187 -17.31 11.68 10.42
C GLN A 187 -18.15 11.04 9.34
N ASP A 188 -18.45 11.80 8.29
CA ASP A 188 -18.99 11.21 7.08
C ASP A 188 -17.92 10.33 6.40
N ASN A 189 -18.37 9.29 5.69
CA ASN A 189 -17.48 8.46 4.88
C ASN A 189 -17.17 9.14 3.52
N TYR A 190 -17.29 10.46 3.43
CA TYR A 190 -16.95 11.22 2.25
C TYR A 190 -15.50 11.68 2.36
N TRP A 191 -14.70 11.32 1.37
CA TRP A 191 -13.27 11.66 1.31
C TRP A 191 -13.00 12.51 0.08
N SER A 192 -12.62 13.76 0.29
CA SER A 192 -12.20 14.62 -0.82
C SER A 192 -10.89 14.14 -1.46
N ARG A 193 -10.65 14.54 -2.71
CA ARG A 193 -9.31 14.43 -3.30
C ARG A 193 -8.32 15.28 -2.50
N ASN A 194 -7.05 14.88 -2.53
CA ASN A 194 -5.94 15.53 -1.83
C ASN A 194 -6.16 15.65 -0.30
N GLY A 195 -6.90 14.72 0.29
CA GLY A 195 -7.20 14.73 1.72
C GLY A 195 -6.13 14.04 2.57
N GLY A 196 -6.15 14.37 3.86
CA GLY A 196 -5.37 13.72 4.89
C GLY A 196 -6.15 12.68 5.67
N HIS A 197 -5.47 11.64 6.10
CA HIS A 197 -6.05 10.55 6.87
C HIS A 197 -5.09 10.11 7.97
N VAL A 198 -5.61 9.47 9.01
CA VAL A 198 -4.82 8.77 10.02
C VAL A 198 -5.41 7.39 10.25
N ASP A 199 -4.56 6.37 10.30
CA ASP A 199 -4.92 5.11 10.94
C ASP A 199 -4.65 5.19 12.44
N ILE A 200 -5.69 5.01 13.25
CA ILE A 200 -5.58 4.80 14.69
C ILE A 200 -5.64 3.30 14.95
N VAL A 201 -4.48 2.67 15.09
CA VAL A 201 -4.36 1.24 15.36
C VAL A 201 -4.73 0.97 16.81
N THR A 202 -5.83 0.25 17.05
CA THR A 202 -6.28 -0.16 18.39
C THR A 202 -5.97 -1.63 18.65
N ASP A 203 -6.02 -2.07 19.91
CA ASP A 203 -5.83 -3.47 20.31
C ASP A 203 -6.97 -3.91 21.22
N SER A 204 -7.72 -4.93 20.83
CA SER A 204 -8.89 -5.40 21.59
C SER A 204 -8.57 -5.97 22.97
N ARG A 205 -7.29 -6.22 23.28
CA ARG A 205 -6.83 -6.65 24.62
C ARG A 205 -6.62 -5.48 25.57
N ASN A 206 -6.46 -4.26 25.06
CA ASN A 206 -6.24 -3.06 25.86
C ASN A 206 -6.97 -1.86 25.22
N ASN A 207 -8.05 -1.42 25.86
CA ASN A 207 -8.85 -0.28 25.39
C ASN A 207 -8.08 1.05 25.40
N GLU A 208 -7.00 1.17 26.15
CA GLU A 208 -6.13 2.35 26.15
C GLU A 208 -5.09 2.31 25.02
N TYR A 209 -4.84 1.15 24.40
CA TYR A 209 -3.85 1.03 23.34
C TYR A 209 -4.32 1.74 22.07
N TRP A 210 -3.49 2.68 21.60
CA TRP A 210 -3.60 3.25 20.28
C TRP A 210 -2.23 3.61 19.70
N ARG A 211 -2.08 3.57 18.37
CA ARG A 211 -0.92 4.11 17.65
C ARG A 211 -1.36 4.75 16.36
N ALA A 212 -0.78 5.91 16.03
CA ALA A 212 -1.18 6.70 14.88
C ALA A 212 -0.24 6.52 13.68
N TYR A 213 -0.83 6.44 12.49
CA TYR A 213 -0.17 6.58 11.20
C TYR A 213 -0.89 7.63 10.34
N PRO A 214 -0.56 8.93 10.49
CA PRO A 214 -0.99 9.97 9.58
C PRO A 214 -0.37 9.80 8.19
N GLY A 215 -1.14 10.15 7.17
CA GLY A 215 -0.70 10.17 5.79
C GLY A 215 -1.61 11.03 4.91
N GLN A 216 -1.24 11.16 3.65
CA GLN A 216 -1.99 11.93 2.67
C GLN A 216 -2.09 11.21 1.33
N SER A 217 -3.09 11.56 0.53
CA SER A 217 -3.23 11.03 -0.84
C SER A 217 -4.03 11.97 -1.73
N LYS A 218 -3.70 11.98 -3.03
CA LYS A 218 -4.55 12.58 -4.06
C LYS A 218 -5.94 11.95 -4.09
N GLU A 219 -6.03 10.66 -3.73
CA GLU A 219 -7.25 9.87 -3.68
C GLU A 219 -7.21 9.02 -2.38
N PRO A 220 -7.71 9.57 -1.24
CA PRO A 220 -7.67 8.89 0.05
C PRO A 220 -8.39 7.54 0.08
N PRO A 221 -9.60 7.36 -0.52
CA PRO A 221 -10.29 6.07 -0.50
C PRO A 221 -9.46 4.91 -1.04
N GLY A 222 -8.82 5.09 -2.20
CA GLY A 222 -7.94 4.13 -2.85
C GLY A 222 -6.69 3.87 -2.02
N ARG A 223 -6.07 4.92 -1.45
CA ARG A 223 -4.92 4.73 -0.55
C ARG A 223 -5.29 3.93 0.70
N ILE A 224 -6.44 4.21 1.31
CA ILE A 224 -6.96 3.45 2.46
C ILE A 224 -7.25 2.00 2.06
N LYS A 225 -7.82 1.75 0.87
CA LYS A 225 -8.00 0.39 0.34
C LYS A 225 -6.67 -0.35 0.20
N ILE A 226 -5.61 0.31 -0.27
CA ILE A 226 -4.27 -0.28 -0.37
C ILE A 226 -3.77 -0.70 1.01
N HIS A 227 -3.85 0.20 2.00
CA HIS A 227 -3.43 -0.10 3.37
C HIS A 227 -4.24 -1.26 3.97
N ASN A 228 -5.57 -1.23 3.85
CA ASN A 228 -6.44 -2.31 4.32
C ASN A 228 -6.10 -3.66 3.68
N ARG A 229 -5.81 -3.68 2.37
CA ARG A 229 -5.38 -4.90 1.68
C ARG A 229 -4.06 -5.43 2.23
N ALA A 230 -3.07 -4.55 2.44
CA ALA A 230 -1.78 -4.94 3.00
C ALA A 230 -1.93 -5.50 4.43
N ILE A 231 -2.78 -4.87 5.25
CA ILE A 231 -3.09 -5.31 6.61
C ILE A 231 -3.77 -6.69 6.60
N LEU A 232 -4.79 -6.86 5.76
CA LEU A 232 -5.53 -8.12 5.63
C LEU A 232 -4.64 -9.28 5.16
N ARG A 233 -3.59 -8.99 4.38
CA ARG A 233 -2.58 -9.96 3.95
C ARG A 233 -1.50 -10.23 5.02
N GLY A 234 -1.55 -9.57 6.17
CA GLY A 234 -0.54 -9.70 7.22
C GLY A 234 0.82 -9.15 6.82
N SER A 235 0.86 -8.16 5.92
CA SER A 235 2.09 -7.53 5.45
C SER A 235 2.94 -7.02 6.62
N ARG A 236 4.27 -7.04 6.44
CA ARG A 236 5.25 -6.54 7.41
C ARG A 236 6.27 -5.59 6.77
N SER A 237 5.95 -5.06 5.59
CA SER A 237 6.88 -4.25 4.79
C SER A 237 7.06 -2.82 5.28
N THR A 238 6.20 -2.34 6.19
CA THR A 238 6.31 -1.04 6.84
C THR A 238 6.17 -1.19 8.35
N LEU A 239 6.63 -0.21 9.14
CA LEU A 239 6.42 -0.21 10.59
C LEU A 239 4.92 -0.27 10.94
N HIS A 240 4.10 0.47 10.19
CA HIS A 240 2.64 0.44 10.31
C HIS A 240 2.07 -0.97 10.19
N TYR A 241 2.39 -1.69 9.10
CA TYR A 241 1.87 -3.04 8.88
C TYR A 241 2.47 -4.06 9.85
N TYR A 242 3.77 -3.95 10.13
CA TYR A 242 4.45 -4.80 11.10
C TYR A 242 3.77 -4.71 12.47
N VAL A 243 3.51 -3.51 12.98
CA VAL A 243 2.86 -3.32 14.28
C VAL A 243 1.46 -3.92 14.28
N ILE A 244 0.66 -3.74 13.22
CA ILE A 244 -0.67 -4.37 13.17
C ILE A 244 -0.54 -5.90 13.16
N ALA A 245 0.36 -6.47 12.34
CA ALA A 245 0.58 -7.91 12.25
C ALA A 245 1.08 -8.52 13.58
N GLN A 246 1.90 -7.81 14.35
CA GLN A 246 2.31 -8.22 15.71
C GLN A 246 1.13 -8.32 16.69
N GLY A 247 -0.01 -7.70 16.35
CA GLY A 247 -1.25 -7.86 17.09
C GLY A 247 -1.86 -9.25 17.01
N GLN A 248 -1.41 -10.13 16.10
CA GLN A 248 -1.94 -11.50 15.93
C GLN A 248 -3.47 -11.54 15.77
N GLY A 249 -4.04 -10.55 15.07
CA GLY A 249 -5.48 -10.41 14.85
C GLY A 249 -6.23 -9.61 15.92
N TYR A 250 -5.60 -9.26 17.04
CA TYR A 250 -6.22 -8.41 18.08
C TYR A 250 -6.16 -6.91 17.74
N ARG A 251 -5.32 -6.51 16.78
CA ARG A 251 -5.17 -5.12 16.35
C ARG A 251 -6.03 -4.79 15.14
N ALA A 252 -6.66 -3.63 15.17
CA ALA A 252 -7.54 -3.14 14.10
C ALA A 252 -7.09 -1.76 13.61
N ALA A 253 -7.23 -1.53 12.31
CA ALA A 253 -7.04 -0.23 11.69
C ALA A 253 -8.34 0.58 11.72
N ASN A 254 -8.27 1.83 12.15
CA ASN A 254 -9.40 2.74 12.28
C ASN A 254 -9.06 4.07 11.61
N TRP A 255 -9.61 4.26 10.41
CA TRP A 255 -9.29 5.43 9.58
C TRP A 255 -10.14 6.63 9.97
N LEU A 256 -9.47 7.74 10.33
CA LEU A 256 -10.09 9.03 10.55
C LEU A 256 -9.64 10.03 9.48
N LYS A 257 -10.55 10.93 9.11
CA LYS A 257 -10.28 12.03 8.19
C LYS A 257 -9.63 13.18 8.96
N LEU A 258 -8.53 13.71 8.44
CA LEU A 258 -7.78 14.78 9.11
C LEU A 258 -8.05 16.16 8.53
N TRP A 259 -8.02 16.26 7.19
CA TRP A 259 -8.24 17.52 6.48
C TRP A 259 -8.76 17.24 5.06
N GLU A 260 -9.38 18.25 4.48
CA GLU A 260 -9.82 18.26 3.07
C GLU A 260 -9.36 19.56 2.41
N VAL A 261 -8.95 19.48 1.15
CA VAL A 261 -8.62 20.69 0.37
C VAL A 261 -9.91 21.29 -0.19
N PRO A 262 -10.25 22.56 0.11
CA PRO A 262 -11.46 23.20 -0.41
C PRO A 262 -11.47 23.20 -1.95
N ARG A 263 -12.65 22.96 -2.56
CA ARG A 263 -12.79 22.77 -4.02
C ARG A 263 -12.39 24.00 -4.84
N ASP A 264 -12.54 25.18 -4.26
CA ASP A 264 -12.23 26.50 -4.79
C ASP A 264 -10.76 26.91 -4.57
N THR A 265 -9.95 26.06 -3.92
CA THR A 265 -8.54 26.35 -3.65
C THR A 265 -7.72 26.40 -4.94
N GLN A 266 -7.37 27.61 -5.36
CA GLN A 266 -6.48 27.86 -6.52
C GLN A 266 -5.00 27.85 -6.11
N LEU A 267 -4.50 26.69 -5.68
CA LEU A 267 -3.05 26.51 -5.48
C LEU A 267 -2.37 26.01 -6.75
N SER A 268 -1.17 26.54 -6.99
CA SER A 268 -0.30 26.07 -8.08
C SER A 268 0.11 24.60 -7.89
N CYS A 269 0.62 23.98 -8.95
CA CYS A 269 1.18 22.62 -8.88
C CYS A 269 2.36 22.49 -7.91
N THR A 270 3.05 23.60 -7.60
CA THR A 270 4.19 23.65 -6.66
C THR A 270 3.74 23.93 -5.23
N SER A 271 2.75 24.82 -5.05
CA SER A 271 2.29 25.25 -3.72
C SER A 271 1.44 24.19 -3.02
N ARG A 272 0.66 23.41 -3.80
CA ARG A 272 -0.21 22.36 -3.24
C ARG A 272 0.58 21.26 -2.52
N PRO A 273 1.63 20.63 -3.10
CA PRO A 273 2.45 19.66 -2.38
C PRO A 273 3.08 20.21 -1.10
N VAL A 274 3.52 21.48 -1.10
CA VAL A 274 4.08 22.12 0.10
C VAL A 274 3.05 22.21 1.22
N ALA A 275 1.85 22.73 0.92
CA ALA A 275 0.75 22.83 1.88
C ALA A 275 0.39 21.46 2.49
N LEU A 276 0.31 20.46 1.62
CA LEU A 276 0.02 19.07 1.94
C LEU A 276 1.10 18.44 2.85
N ASN A 277 2.38 18.59 2.52
CA ASN A 277 3.49 18.12 3.37
C ASN A 277 3.53 18.81 4.74
N VAL A 278 3.19 20.11 4.80
CA VAL A 278 3.11 20.87 6.06
C VAL A 278 1.97 20.31 6.94
N LEU A 279 0.80 20.05 6.37
CA LEU A 279 -0.32 19.45 7.10
C LEU A 279 0.01 18.03 7.59
N GLU A 280 0.61 17.19 6.74
CA GLU A 280 1.00 15.83 7.15
C GLU A 280 2.03 15.86 8.27
N MET A 281 3.07 16.70 8.18
CA MET A 281 4.09 16.86 9.23
C MET A 281 3.53 17.45 10.53
N THR A 282 2.56 18.36 10.43
CA THR A 282 1.83 18.90 11.58
C THR A 282 1.05 17.79 12.29
N MET A 283 0.36 16.94 11.53
CA MET A 283 -0.39 15.82 12.10
C MET A 283 0.55 14.74 12.67
N CYS A 284 1.71 14.50 12.06
CA CYS A 284 2.75 13.67 12.66
C CYS A 284 3.21 14.21 14.02
N ARG A 285 3.31 15.54 14.19
CA ARG A 285 3.62 16.15 15.49
C ARG A 285 2.46 16.06 16.49
N ALA A 286 1.23 16.26 16.02
CA ALA A 286 0.04 16.27 16.86
C ALA A 286 -0.25 14.88 17.45
N PHE A 287 -0.11 13.83 16.64
CA PHE A 287 -0.25 12.44 17.08
C PHE A 287 1.07 11.81 17.58
N GLN A 288 2.18 12.55 17.53
CA GLN A 288 3.53 12.08 17.82
C GLN A 288 3.86 10.77 17.06
N SER A 289 3.55 10.75 15.77
CA SER A 289 3.64 9.55 14.94
C SER A 289 5.04 9.28 14.37
N LEU A 290 5.98 10.23 14.53
CA LEU A 290 7.38 10.10 14.13
C LEU A 290 8.28 9.77 15.33
N PRO A 291 9.54 9.32 15.10
CA PRO A 291 10.53 9.24 16.16
C PRO A 291 10.68 10.59 16.87
N GLY A 292 10.85 10.56 18.19
CA GLY A 292 10.95 11.76 19.02
C GLY A 292 12.09 12.67 18.59
N SER A 293 13.24 12.10 18.23
CA SER A 293 14.38 12.85 17.69
C SER A 293 14.06 13.58 16.38
N SER A 294 13.15 13.03 15.56
CA SER A 294 12.70 13.68 14.34
C SER A 294 11.76 14.83 14.68
N LEU A 295 10.84 14.66 15.63
CA LEU A 295 9.97 15.75 16.08
C LEU A 295 10.76 16.89 16.71
N GLU A 296 11.74 16.59 17.57
CA GLU A 296 12.64 17.57 18.18
C GLU A 296 13.43 18.38 17.15
N ALA A 297 13.83 17.77 16.04
CA ALA A 297 14.57 18.47 15.00
C ALA A 297 13.77 19.60 14.32
N TYR A 298 12.45 19.49 14.26
CA TYR A 298 11.57 20.48 13.60
C TYR A 298 10.81 21.37 14.58
N TYR A 299 10.45 20.84 15.76
CA TYR A 299 9.59 21.51 16.73
C TYR A 299 10.27 21.78 18.07
N GLY A 300 11.53 21.34 18.24
CA GLY A 300 12.19 21.41 19.54
C GLY A 300 11.60 20.44 20.57
N PRO A 301 12.05 20.53 21.83
CA PRO A 301 11.54 19.71 22.93
C PRO A 301 10.04 19.93 23.13
N SER A 302 9.35 18.93 23.70
CA SER A 302 7.91 19.05 24.00
C SER A 302 7.65 20.20 24.97
N GLU A 303 6.52 20.91 24.78
CA GLU A 303 6.11 22.05 25.61
C GLU A 303 5.92 21.69 27.09
N ASP A 304 5.53 20.45 27.37
CA ASP A 304 5.33 19.93 28.73
C ASP A 304 6.62 19.38 29.36
N GLY A 305 7.76 19.53 28.67
CA GLY A 305 9.07 19.03 29.11
C GLY A 305 9.21 17.51 29.10
N LYS A 306 8.18 16.77 28.65
CA LYS A 306 8.25 15.31 28.54
C LYS A 306 8.85 14.90 27.19
N PRO A 307 9.56 13.76 27.13
CA PRO A 307 9.99 13.24 25.84
C PRO A 307 8.78 12.85 24.98
N TYR A 308 8.93 13.01 23.66
CA TYR A 308 7.97 12.48 22.70
C TYR A 308 7.80 10.95 22.89
N SER A 309 6.61 10.45 22.55
CA SER A 309 6.18 9.08 22.87
C SER A 309 7.09 7.99 22.28
N ASN A 310 7.66 8.23 21.08
CA ASN A 310 8.37 7.22 20.28
C ASN A 310 7.52 5.97 19.95
N LEU A 311 6.18 6.08 20.06
CA LEU A 311 5.26 4.97 19.80
C LEU A 311 4.50 5.11 18.47
N GLY A 312 4.81 6.15 17.70
CA GLY A 312 4.29 6.42 16.36
C GLY A 312 4.66 5.40 15.29
N LEU A 313 3.98 5.47 14.14
CA LEU A 313 4.13 4.51 13.04
C LEU A 313 4.75 5.09 11.75
N ASN A 314 5.02 6.40 11.70
CA ASN A 314 5.77 7.04 10.62
C ASN A 314 7.27 6.98 10.94
N ILE A 315 8.08 6.81 9.90
CA ILE A 315 9.55 6.77 10.04
C ILE A 315 10.22 7.94 9.31
N ILE A 316 9.63 8.39 8.19
CA ILE A 316 10.19 9.46 7.35
C ILE A 316 9.35 10.74 7.54
N PRO A 317 9.97 11.88 7.89
CA PRO A 317 9.28 13.16 7.95
C PRO A 317 8.62 13.53 6.61
N PRO A 318 7.30 13.86 6.57
CA PRO A 318 6.61 14.25 5.36
C PRO A 318 7.22 15.44 4.61
N VAL A 319 7.89 16.36 5.31
CA VAL A 319 8.58 17.49 4.68
C VAL A 319 9.72 17.08 3.74
N LEU A 320 10.16 15.84 3.80
CA LEU A 320 11.16 15.28 2.89
C LEU A 320 10.53 14.60 1.65
N GLN A 321 9.20 14.47 1.60
CA GLN A 321 8.51 13.92 0.43
C GLN A 321 8.73 14.84 -0.78
N GLY A 322 9.22 14.28 -1.88
CA GLY A 322 9.61 15.01 -3.10
C GLY A 322 11.12 15.13 -3.32
N LEU A 323 11.94 14.78 -2.32
CA LEU A 323 13.36 14.51 -2.52
C LEU A 323 13.54 13.02 -2.85
N SER A 324 14.37 12.71 -3.84
CA SER A 324 15.04 11.40 -3.89
C SER A 324 15.98 11.34 -2.68
N LEU A 325 15.48 10.87 -1.55
CA LEU A 325 16.31 10.68 -0.35
C LEU A 325 17.35 9.60 -0.67
N GLY A 326 18.62 9.93 -0.45
CA GLY A 326 19.68 8.92 -0.55
C GLY A 326 19.50 7.85 0.54
N PRO A 327 19.94 6.59 0.29
CA PRO A 327 19.84 5.49 1.25
C PRO A 327 20.39 5.85 2.63
N SER A 328 21.47 6.64 2.70
CA SER A 328 22.07 7.10 3.97
C SER A 328 21.18 8.03 4.80
N THR A 329 20.35 8.86 4.15
CA THR A 329 19.40 9.73 4.86
C THR A 329 18.19 8.93 5.33
N GLN A 330 17.69 8.01 4.49
CA GLN A 330 16.59 7.12 4.84
C GLN A 330 16.99 6.18 5.99
N PHE A 331 18.19 5.60 5.93
CA PHE A 331 18.78 4.76 6.98
C PHE A 331 19.07 5.54 8.28
N ARG A 332 19.48 6.82 8.19
CA ARG A 332 19.64 7.70 9.36
C ARG A 332 18.34 7.93 10.12
N TYR A 333 17.22 8.04 9.41
CA TYR A 333 15.89 8.21 10.01
C TYR A 333 15.28 6.86 10.44
N GLU A 334 15.55 5.77 9.73
CA GLU A 334 15.07 4.42 10.05
C GLU A 334 15.76 3.79 11.28
N TYR A 335 17.03 4.10 11.56
CA TYR A 335 17.81 3.44 12.62
C TYR A 335 18.25 4.32 13.80
N GLY A 336 17.92 5.61 13.81
CA GLY A 336 18.20 6.52 14.92
C GLY A 336 19.70 6.83 15.13
N LYS A 337 19.97 7.95 15.81
CA LYS A 337 21.29 8.59 16.05
C LYS A 337 22.40 7.73 16.71
N LYS A 338 22.28 6.41 16.86
CA LYS A 338 23.39 5.58 17.36
C LYS A 338 24.58 5.47 16.38
N ALA A 339 24.41 5.85 15.11
CA ALA A 339 25.48 5.86 14.11
C ALA A 339 26.36 7.14 14.12
N GLU A 340 26.10 8.11 15.01
CA GLU A 340 26.93 9.34 15.11
C GLU A 340 28.37 9.09 15.60
N LYS A 341 28.74 7.87 16.00
CA LYS A 341 30.12 7.53 16.37
C LYS A 341 31.00 7.04 15.21
N SER A 342 30.44 6.79 14.02
CA SER A 342 31.23 6.39 12.86
C SER A 342 31.26 7.53 11.84
N ASN A 343 32.41 8.21 11.76
CA ASN A 343 32.79 9.19 10.73
C ASN A 343 32.73 8.58 9.32
N ILE A 344 31.55 8.34 8.79
CA ILE A 344 31.38 7.85 7.41
C ILE A 344 30.67 8.92 6.60
N ASN A 345 31.49 9.70 5.89
CA ASN A 345 31.07 10.65 4.86
C ASN A 345 30.54 9.89 3.64
N PHE A 346 29.24 9.60 3.59
CA PHE A 346 28.58 9.17 2.35
C PHE A 346 28.15 10.40 1.54
N ARG A 347 29.09 11.02 0.83
CA ARG A 347 28.75 11.69 -0.43
C ARG A 347 28.58 10.59 -1.48
N ARG A 348 27.43 10.47 -2.14
CA ARG A 348 27.34 9.69 -3.39
C ARG A 348 28.30 10.35 -4.39
N PRO A 349 29.30 9.63 -4.93
CA PRO A 349 29.65 9.86 -6.32
C PRO A 349 28.43 9.43 -7.14
N LEU A 350 28.04 10.19 -8.15
CA LEU A 350 27.32 9.60 -9.28
C LEU A 350 28.25 8.54 -9.85
N MET A 351 28.08 7.30 -9.40
CA MET A 351 28.87 6.17 -9.88
C MET A 351 28.56 6.06 -11.36
N ARG A 352 29.59 6.21 -12.20
CA ARG A 352 29.41 6.11 -13.66
C ARG A 352 28.96 4.68 -13.97
N SER A 353 28.13 4.48 -15.00
CA SER A 353 27.63 3.15 -15.41
C SER A 353 28.76 2.09 -15.50
N SER A 354 29.95 2.50 -15.94
CA SER A 354 31.15 1.66 -15.99
C SER A 354 31.64 1.17 -14.61
N GLU A 355 31.53 2.01 -13.57
CA GLU A 355 31.96 1.68 -12.21
C GLU A 355 30.90 0.82 -11.50
N PHE A 356 29.61 1.06 -11.76
CA PHE A 356 28.54 0.16 -11.34
C PHE A 356 28.72 -1.24 -11.95
N HIS A 357 28.97 -1.32 -13.26
CA HIS A 357 29.20 -2.59 -13.95
C HIS A 357 30.42 -3.32 -13.39
N ALA A 358 31.52 -2.61 -13.10
CA ALA A 358 32.71 -3.18 -12.49
C ALA A 358 32.44 -3.74 -11.08
N ARG A 359 31.69 -3.01 -10.23
CA ARG A 359 31.34 -3.47 -8.87
C ARG A 359 30.33 -4.62 -8.88
N PHE A 360 29.40 -4.62 -9.83
CA PHE A 360 28.47 -5.74 -10.03
C PHE A 360 29.22 -6.99 -10.50
N GLN A 361 30.16 -6.84 -11.44
CA GLN A 361 31.05 -7.93 -11.86
C GLN A 361 31.90 -8.45 -10.69
N ASP A 362 32.44 -7.56 -9.85
CA ASP A 362 33.21 -7.92 -8.65
C ASP A 362 32.35 -8.72 -7.64
N ALA A 363 31.12 -8.26 -7.38
CA ALA A 363 30.18 -8.96 -6.50
C ALA A 363 29.79 -10.36 -7.05
N ILE A 364 29.69 -10.50 -8.38
CA ILE A 364 29.48 -11.80 -9.04
C ILE A 364 30.74 -12.68 -8.98
N GLN A 365 31.94 -12.11 -9.11
CA GLN A 365 33.19 -12.89 -9.01
C GLN A 365 33.43 -13.42 -7.59
N HIS A 366 32.92 -12.74 -6.57
CA HIS A 366 32.96 -13.19 -5.18
C HIS A 366 31.93 -14.27 -4.83
N LEU A 367 30.87 -14.41 -5.63
CA LEU A 367 30.02 -15.59 -5.60
C LEU A 367 30.85 -16.75 -6.17
N GLN A 368 31.28 -17.69 -5.31
CA GLN A 368 31.98 -18.93 -5.69
C GLN A 368 31.05 -19.88 -6.47
N LEU A 369 30.48 -19.42 -7.58
CA LEU A 369 29.63 -20.19 -8.47
C LEU A 369 30.53 -20.93 -9.44
N SER A 370 30.50 -22.26 -9.40
CA SER A 370 31.16 -23.10 -10.39
C SER A 370 30.38 -23.17 -11.70
N GLN A 371 29.12 -22.73 -11.70
CA GLN A 371 28.21 -22.75 -12.85
C GLN A 371 28.38 -21.49 -13.71
N SER A 372 28.32 -21.65 -15.05
CA SER A 372 28.38 -20.53 -15.99
C SER A 372 27.03 -19.83 -16.12
N PHE A 373 27.03 -18.50 -16.31
CA PHE A 373 25.83 -17.70 -16.57
C PHE A 373 26.03 -16.76 -17.76
N CYS A 374 25.35 -17.01 -18.88
CA CYS A 374 25.38 -16.15 -20.07
C CYS A 374 24.21 -15.17 -20.09
N GLY A 375 24.15 -14.19 -19.18
CA GLY A 375 22.98 -13.32 -19.00
C GLY A 375 22.57 -12.43 -20.19
N ASN A 376 23.38 -12.34 -21.24
CA ASN A 376 23.14 -11.50 -22.42
C ASN A 376 22.38 -12.19 -23.55
N GLU A 377 22.17 -13.50 -23.44
CA GLU A 377 21.47 -14.30 -24.44
C GLU A 377 20.05 -14.59 -23.96
N SER A 378 19.05 -14.36 -24.81
CA SER A 378 17.69 -14.79 -24.50
C SER A 378 17.64 -16.31 -24.46
N LEU A 379 16.88 -16.87 -23.52
CA LEU A 379 16.67 -18.32 -23.50
C LEU A 379 15.86 -18.72 -24.73
N PRO A 380 16.21 -19.82 -25.42
CA PRO A 380 15.32 -20.43 -26.39
C PRO A 380 14.07 -20.90 -25.65
N HIS A 381 12.96 -20.19 -25.85
CA HIS A 381 11.65 -20.53 -25.33
C HIS A 381 10.78 -21.02 -26.48
N SER A 382 9.86 -21.95 -26.21
CA SER A 382 8.89 -22.37 -27.22
C SER A 382 8.09 -21.14 -27.62
N ALA A 383 8.26 -20.70 -28.87
CA ALA A 383 7.74 -19.46 -29.43
C ALA A 383 6.20 -19.48 -29.52
N LEU A 384 5.53 -19.46 -28.37
CA LEU A 384 4.14 -19.05 -28.33
C LEU A 384 4.12 -17.60 -28.79
N THR A 385 3.37 -17.35 -29.85
CA THR A 385 3.02 -15.98 -30.23
C THR A 385 2.34 -15.30 -29.04
N ASN A 386 2.41 -13.97 -28.97
CA ASN A 386 1.73 -13.20 -27.92
C ASN A 386 0.28 -13.68 -27.73
N PHE A 387 -0.43 -13.97 -28.83
CA PHE A 387 -1.80 -14.45 -28.81
C PHE A 387 -1.97 -15.81 -28.10
N GLU A 388 -1.07 -16.77 -28.37
CA GLU A 388 -1.10 -18.09 -27.74
C GLU A 388 -0.77 -18.01 -26.25
N LEU A 389 0.20 -17.18 -25.86
CA LEU A 389 0.50 -16.93 -24.45
C LEU A 389 -0.72 -16.33 -23.74
N TRP A 390 -1.41 -15.35 -24.35
CA TRP A 390 -2.64 -14.81 -23.76
C TRP A 390 -3.73 -15.87 -23.58
N GLY A 391 -3.81 -16.83 -24.50
CA GLY A 391 -4.65 -18.02 -24.37
C GLY A 391 -4.28 -18.85 -23.15
N GLN A 392 -3.01 -19.24 -23.06
CA GLN A 392 -2.48 -20.05 -21.96
C GLN A 392 -2.69 -19.39 -20.60
N LEU A 393 -2.34 -18.11 -20.44
CA LEU A 393 -2.52 -17.38 -19.18
C LEU A 393 -3.99 -17.32 -18.76
N LYS A 394 -4.91 -17.22 -19.72
CA LYS A 394 -6.34 -17.26 -19.45
C LYS A 394 -6.80 -18.65 -19.03
N GLU A 395 -6.24 -19.71 -19.61
CA GLU A 395 -6.50 -21.10 -19.21
C GLU A 395 -5.97 -21.40 -17.80
N ASP A 396 -4.77 -20.93 -17.46
CA ASP A 396 -4.18 -21.11 -16.13
C ASP A 396 -5.06 -20.51 -15.03
N LEU A 397 -5.70 -19.37 -15.32
CA LEU A 397 -6.61 -18.66 -14.44
C LEU A 397 -8.08 -19.05 -14.60
N GLN A 398 -8.42 -19.92 -15.56
CA GLN A 398 -9.80 -20.36 -15.83
C GLN A 398 -10.51 -20.93 -14.59
N PRO A 399 -9.85 -21.67 -13.67
CA PRO A 399 -10.50 -22.14 -12.44
C PRO A 399 -10.99 -21.04 -11.51
N ILE A 400 -10.43 -19.83 -11.60
CA ILE A 400 -10.73 -18.72 -10.68
C ILE A 400 -11.92 -17.89 -11.19
N CYS A 401 -12.14 -17.83 -12.50
CA CYS A 401 -13.26 -17.12 -13.13
C CYS A 401 -13.44 -15.65 -12.71
N LEU A 402 -12.35 -14.96 -12.33
CA LEU A 402 -12.37 -13.55 -11.94
C LEU A 402 -11.64 -12.67 -12.96
N PRO A 403 -11.95 -11.36 -13.02
CA PRO A 403 -11.19 -10.43 -13.84
C PRO A 403 -9.74 -10.40 -13.40
N TRP A 404 -8.81 -10.25 -14.33
CA TRP A 404 -7.38 -10.28 -14.05
C TRP A 404 -6.63 -9.26 -14.90
N VAL A 405 -5.42 -8.90 -14.46
CA VAL A 405 -4.57 -7.90 -15.12
C VAL A 405 -3.45 -8.58 -15.91
N PRO A 406 -3.32 -8.30 -17.22
CA PRO A 406 -2.25 -8.87 -18.03
C PRO A 406 -0.86 -8.33 -17.67
N PRO A 407 0.21 -9.12 -17.85
CA PRO A 407 1.58 -8.62 -17.88
C PRO A 407 1.73 -7.45 -18.85
N ASN A 408 2.67 -6.56 -18.54
CA ASN A 408 2.98 -5.38 -19.35
C ASN A 408 4.48 -5.32 -19.60
N GLY A 409 4.85 -5.11 -20.86
CA GLY A 409 6.25 -5.03 -21.28
C GLY A 409 6.57 -5.92 -22.47
N ASN A 410 7.85 -6.26 -22.62
CA ASN A 410 8.39 -7.03 -23.72
C ASN A 410 8.69 -8.47 -23.28
N LEU A 411 8.09 -9.46 -23.94
CA LEU A 411 8.32 -10.89 -23.63
C LEU A 411 9.75 -11.35 -23.98
N GLU A 412 10.42 -10.66 -24.90
CA GLU A 412 11.82 -10.93 -25.25
C GLU A 412 12.81 -10.26 -24.27
N ALA A 413 12.31 -9.52 -23.27
CA ALA A 413 13.18 -8.89 -22.29
C ALA A 413 13.95 -9.94 -21.48
N LEU A 414 15.19 -9.59 -21.14
CA LEU A 414 16.04 -10.43 -20.28
C LEU A 414 15.73 -10.22 -18.79
N VAL A 415 15.04 -9.14 -18.44
CA VAL A 415 14.76 -8.75 -17.04
C VAL A 415 13.27 -8.61 -16.78
N GLY A 416 12.83 -9.22 -15.69
CA GLY A 416 11.43 -9.32 -15.30
C GLY A 416 11.18 -8.81 -13.90
N PHE A 417 10.04 -8.16 -13.69
CA PHE A 417 9.58 -7.66 -12.40
C PHE A 417 8.29 -8.38 -12.01
N ALA A 418 8.40 -9.29 -11.04
CA ALA A 418 7.25 -9.97 -10.46
C ALA A 418 6.80 -9.21 -9.21
N LEU A 419 5.67 -8.53 -9.29
CA LEU A 419 5.14 -7.69 -8.22
C LEU A 419 4.18 -8.47 -7.34
N GLU A 420 4.19 -8.21 -6.04
CA GLU A 420 3.20 -8.78 -5.12
C GLU A 420 1.75 -8.41 -5.50
N ASP A 421 1.55 -7.25 -6.14
CA ASP A 421 0.25 -6.77 -6.63
C ASP A 421 0.42 -5.82 -7.84
N PHE A 422 -0.65 -5.62 -8.62
CA PHE A 422 -0.69 -4.77 -9.82
C PHE A 422 -0.91 -3.27 -9.52
N LEU A 423 -0.85 -2.88 -8.24
CA LEU A 423 -1.29 -1.56 -7.79
C LEU A 423 -0.32 -0.44 -8.19
N ASP A 424 -0.56 0.13 -9.35
CA ASP A 424 -0.17 1.51 -9.64
C ASP A 424 -1.26 2.45 -9.09
N ALA A 425 -0.94 3.14 -7.99
CA ALA A 425 -1.82 4.10 -7.33
C ALA A 425 -2.24 5.27 -8.24
N GLU A 426 -1.60 5.47 -9.40
CA GLU A 426 -1.97 6.51 -10.36
C GLU A 426 -2.85 6.02 -11.53
N SER A 427 -3.06 4.70 -11.70
CA SER A 427 -3.72 4.13 -12.90
C SER A 427 -5.24 3.98 -12.83
N GLU A 428 -5.87 4.10 -11.65
CA GLU A 428 -7.33 3.92 -11.48
C GLU A 428 -8.19 4.97 -12.22
N HIS A 429 -7.57 6.05 -12.72
CA HIS A 429 -8.26 7.10 -13.48
C HIS A 429 -8.29 6.87 -14.99
N SER A 430 -7.57 5.87 -15.49
CA SER A 430 -7.69 5.42 -16.87
C SER A 430 -8.48 4.12 -16.87
N GLY A 431 -9.47 3.97 -17.75
CA GLY A 431 -10.21 2.70 -17.92
C GLY A 431 -9.35 1.52 -18.40
N ASN A 432 -8.02 1.62 -18.33
CA ASN A 432 -7.01 0.63 -18.66
C ASN A 432 -6.09 0.43 -17.45
N THR A 433 -6.48 -0.45 -16.52
CA THR A 433 -5.59 -0.91 -15.45
C THR A 433 -4.40 -1.63 -16.08
N LYS A 434 -3.25 -0.96 -16.20
CA LYS A 434 -2.00 -1.55 -16.67
C LYS A 434 -1.03 -1.64 -15.51
N ILE A 435 -0.33 -2.76 -15.42
CA ILE A 435 0.77 -2.95 -14.47
C ILE A 435 1.92 -2.05 -14.91
N SER A 436 2.43 -1.20 -14.02
CA SER A 436 3.59 -0.36 -14.31
C SER A 436 4.82 -0.86 -13.57
N ILE A 437 5.98 -0.58 -14.15
CA ILE A 437 7.28 -0.82 -13.51
C ILE A 437 7.35 0.09 -12.28
N PRO A 438 7.76 -0.39 -11.10
CA PRO A 438 7.94 0.48 -9.93
C PRO A 438 8.86 1.65 -10.27
N ARG A 439 8.45 2.87 -9.90
CA ARG A 439 9.10 4.13 -10.30
C ARG A 439 10.62 4.15 -10.03
N GLN A 440 11.03 3.48 -8.97
CA GLN A 440 12.43 3.30 -8.56
C GLN A 440 13.31 2.70 -9.67
N PHE A 441 12.76 1.74 -10.41
CA PHE A 441 13.45 1.10 -11.52
C PHE A 441 13.37 1.93 -12.81
N GLN A 442 12.30 2.72 -12.98
CA GLN A 442 12.18 3.62 -14.14
C GLN A 442 13.30 4.67 -14.17
N ASP A 443 13.64 5.21 -13.01
CA ASP A 443 14.75 6.15 -12.85
C ASP A 443 16.12 5.53 -13.22
N SER A 444 16.20 4.19 -13.22
CA SER A 444 17.39 3.42 -13.60
C SER A 444 17.39 3.00 -15.09
N GLY A 445 16.45 3.52 -15.89
CA GLY A 445 16.35 3.26 -17.34
C GLY A 445 15.48 2.07 -17.73
N TRP A 446 14.85 1.40 -16.76
CA TRP A 446 13.89 0.32 -17.04
C TRP A 446 12.57 0.88 -17.56
N ASN A 447 12.08 0.30 -18.64
CA ASN A 447 10.83 0.70 -19.26
C ASN A 447 10.18 -0.51 -19.98
N VAL A 448 8.99 -0.32 -20.53
CA VAL A 448 8.20 -1.41 -21.13
C VAL A 448 8.86 -2.06 -22.36
N THR A 449 9.88 -1.44 -22.96
CA THR A 449 10.55 -2.02 -24.14
C THR A 449 11.69 -2.97 -23.77
N ASN A 450 12.28 -2.82 -22.57
CA ASN A 450 13.44 -3.58 -22.12
C ASN A 450 13.19 -4.43 -20.88
N SER A 451 11.94 -4.51 -20.42
CA SER A 451 11.54 -5.32 -19.28
C SER A 451 10.14 -5.90 -19.45
N LEU A 452 9.86 -6.95 -18.68
CA LEU A 452 8.53 -7.53 -18.52
C LEU A 452 8.07 -7.36 -17.07
N THR A 453 6.89 -6.80 -16.82
CA THR A 453 6.36 -6.59 -15.46
C THR A 453 5.00 -7.25 -15.33
N TRP A 454 4.78 -7.98 -14.24
CA TRP A 454 3.48 -8.60 -13.95
C TRP A 454 3.23 -8.69 -12.44
N ALA A 455 1.98 -8.97 -12.08
CA ALA A 455 1.59 -9.23 -10.70
C ALA A 455 1.53 -10.74 -10.47
N ALA A 456 2.20 -11.21 -9.43
CA ALA A 456 2.22 -12.61 -9.04
C ALA A 456 0.81 -13.13 -8.71
N ASN A 457 -0.05 -12.26 -8.20
CA ASN A 457 -1.50 -12.45 -8.15
C ASN A 457 -2.17 -11.46 -9.11
N PRO A 458 -2.65 -11.90 -10.29
CA PRO A 458 -3.21 -11.01 -11.29
C PRO A 458 -4.69 -10.67 -11.07
N ILE A 459 -5.36 -11.25 -10.07
CA ILE A 459 -6.82 -11.18 -9.93
C ILE A 459 -7.30 -9.84 -9.35
N GLN A 460 -8.27 -9.23 -10.02
CA GLN A 460 -9.01 -8.08 -9.53
C GLN A 460 -10.19 -8.55 -8.67
N ARG A 461 -10.15 -8.31 -7.36
CA ARG A 461 -11.26 -8.57 -6.43
C ARG A 461 -11.93 -7.26 -6.02
N ASP A 462 -13.26 -7.23 -6.02
CA ASP A 462 -14.03 -6.17 -5.37
C ASP A 462 -14.01 -6.34 -3.82
N LEU A 463 -14.42 -5.31 -3.09
CA LEU A 463 -14.43 -5.30 -1.62
C LEU A 463 -15.27 -6.45 -1.00
N THR A 464 -16.34 -6.85 -1.67
CA THR A 464 -17.34 -7.82 -1.21
C THR A 464 -16.86 -9.26 -1.41
N GLY A 465 -16.19 -9.54 -2.53
CA GLY A 465 -15.53 -10.83 -2.82
C GLY A 465 -14.29 -11.08 -1.96
N MET A 466 -13.61 -10.00 -1.50
CA MET A 466 -12.47 -10.09 -0.60
C MET A 466 -12.86 -10.62 0.79
N MET A 467 -14.05 -10.26 1.30
CA MET A 467 -14.56 -10.73 2.60
C MET A 467 -15.03 -12.20 2.56
N GLN A 468 -15.41 -12.72 1.39
CA GLN A 468 -15.88 -14.11 1.21
C GLN A 468 -14.73 -15.12 0.96
N SER A 469 -13.63 -14.69 0.34
CA SER A 469 -12.44 -15.52 0.07
C SER A 469 -11.79 -16.11 1.32
N PHE A 470 -11.93 -15.45 2.49
CA PHE A 470 -11.44 -15.97 3.77
C PHE A 470 -12.13 -17.26 4.23
N ARG A 471 -13.22 -17.69 3.60
CA ARG A 471 -13.99 -18.87 4.03
C ARG A 471 -13.86 -20.09 3.14
N SER A 472 -13.27 -20.04 1.94
CA SER A 472 -13.31 -21.24 1.06
C SER A 472 -12.26 -21.45 -0.05
N THR A 473 -11.14 -20.73 -0.14
CA THR A 473 -10.14 -21.02 -1.19
C THR A 473 -8.71 -20.87 -0.69
N GLN A 474 -7.92 -21.96 -0.68
CA GLN A 474 -6.49 -21.85 -0.32
C GLN A 474 -5.52 -22.68 -1.15
N LYS A 475 -5.93 -23.80 -1.77
CA LYS A 475 -4.97 -24.65 -2.51
C LYS A 475 -5.09 -24.53 -4.03
N SER A 476 -6.29 -24.68 -4.58
CA SER A 476 -6.51 -24.65 -6.04
C SER A 476 -6.23 -23.28 -6.68
N GLU A 477 -6.56 -22.18 -5.99
CA GLU A 477 -6.22 -20.83 -6.47
C GLU A 477 -4.71 -20.61 -6.52
N THR A 478 -3.99 -21.04 -5.47
CA THR A 478 -2.53 -20.95 -5.38
C THR A 478 -1.87 -21.73 -6.51
N GLU A 479 -2.34 -22.95 -6.79
CA GLU A 479 -1.86 -23.76 -7.92
C GLU A 479 -2.10 -23.08 -9.28
N SER A 480 -3.24 -22.40 -9.45
CA SER A 480 -3.50 -21.58 -10.64
C SER A 480 -2.56 -20.37 -10.77
N PHE A 481 -2.25 -19.69 -9.66
CA PHE A 481 -1.28 -18.60 -9.69
C PHE A 481 0.14 -19.08 -9.97
N ILE A 482 0.56 -20.21 -9.39
CA ILE A 482 1.84 -20.82 -9.70
C ILE A 482 1.93 -21.13 -11.19
N ARG A 483 0.93 -21.81 -11.77
CA ARG A 483 0.90 -22.09 -13.21
C ARG A 483 0.98 -20.82 -14.06
N PHE A 484 0.17 -19.81 -13.72
CA PHE A 484 0.19 -18.52 -14.41
C PHE A 484 1.57 -17.86 -14.41
N ASN A 485 2.25 -17.81 -13.26
CA ASN A 485 3.59 -17.23 -13.17
C ASN A 485 4.61 -18.06 -13.95
N GLN A 486 4.55 -19.38 -13.85
CA GLN A 486 5.45 -20.28 -14.59
C GLN A 486 5.27 -20.13 -16.10
N SER A 487 4.05 -20.01 -16.60
CA SER A 487 3.77 -19.75 -18.03
C SER A 487 4.42 -18.45 -18.52
N ILE A 488 4.37 -17.37 -17.73
CA ILE A 488 5.06 -16.11 -18.08
C ILE A 488 6.57 -16.34 -18.17
N ILE A 489 7.16 -16.99 -17.16
CA ILE A 489 8.62 -17.17 -17.05
C ILE A 489 9.15 -18.11 -18.14
N GLN A 490 8.45 -19.21 -18.40
CA GLN A 490 8.84 -20.23 -19.37
C GLN A 490 8.71 -19.77 -20.81
N HIS A 491 7.74 -18.89 -21.10
CA HIS A 491 7.47 -18.36 -22.44
C HIS A 491 7.98 -16.93 -22.64
N SER A 492 9.02 -16.53 -21.90
CA SER A 492 9.70 -15.26 -22.08
C SER A 492 11.22 -15.42 -22.10
N GLY A 493 11.91 -14.42 -22.64
CA GLY A 493 13.37 -14.34 -22.68
C GLY A 493 14.05 -14.06 -21.34
N LEU A 494 13.30 -14.09 -20.23
CA LEU A 494 13.76 -13.69 -18.90
C LEU A 494 14.95 -14.53 -18.42
N ARG A 495 16.02 -13.83 -18.05
CA ARG A 495 17.23 -14.37 -17.39
C ARG A 495 17.34 -13.94 -15.93
N VAL A 496 16.84 -12.74 -15.63
CA VAL A 496 16.85 -12.16 -14.29
C VAL A 496 15.43 -11.79 -13.90
N ILE A 497 14.98 -12.28 -12.74
CA ILE A 497 13.64 -12.02 -12.23
C ILE A 497 13.75 -11.37 -10.86
N LEU A 498 13.23 -10.16 -10.74
CA LEU A 498 13.16 -9.39 -9.51
C LEU A 498 11.80 -9.64 -8.86
N MET A 499 11.79 -10.42 -7.77
CA MET A 499 10.62 -10.75 -6.97
C MET A 499 10.38 -9.65 -5.93
N CYS A 500 9.45 -8.75 -6.21
CA CYS A 500 9.15 -7.58 -5.41
C CYS A 500 8.05 -7.87 -4.38
N GLY A 501 8.46 -8.34 -3.20
CA GLY A 501 7.60 -8.67 -2.06
C GLY A 501 7.77 -10.12 -1.60
N ARG A 502 7.70 -10.36 -0.28
CA ARG A 502 7.94 -11.71 0.29
C ARG A 502 6.92 -12.75 -0.20
N ALA A 503 5.66 -12.35 -0.37
CA ALA A 503 4.60 -13.26 -0.82
C ALA A 503 4.73 -13.65 -2.31
N VAL A 504 5.59 -12.97 -3.08
CA VAL A 504 5.87 -13.31 -4.48
C VAL A 504 6.66 -14.62 -4.58
N GLN A 505 7.55 -14.86 -3.61
CA GLN A 505 8.45 -16.01 -3.64
C GLN A 505 7.68 -17.32 -3.80
N ASP A 506 6.64 -17.55 -3.00
CA ASP A 506 5.86 -18.79 -3.00
C ASP A 506 5.05 -19.01 -4.30
N LEU A 507 4.85 -17.96 -5.10
CA LEU A 507 4.06 -18.00 -6.33
C LEU A 507 4.92 -18.05 -7.60
N VAL A 508 6.16 -17.54 -7.52
CA VAL A 508 7.03 -17.30 -8.69
C VAL A 508 8.24 -18.23 -8.69
N LEU A 509 8.79 -18.53 -7.51
CA LEU A 509 10.01 -19.31 -7.42
C LEU A 509 9.74 -20.77 -7.80
N PRO A 510 10.52 -21.36 -8.74
CA PRO A 510 10.44 -22.78 -9.04
C PRO A 510 10.78 -23.65 -7.83
N THR A 511 10.23 -24.87 -7.77
CA THR A 511 10.46 -25.82 -6.67
C THR A 511 11.93 -26.22 -6.52
N GLU A 512 12.67 -26.26 -7.63
CA GLU A 512 14.07 -26.70 -7.69
C GLU A 512 14.97 -25.50 -8.01
N CYS A 513 15.37 -24.77 -6.96
CA CYS A 513 16.33 -23.66 -7.08
C CYS A 513 17.38 -23.75 -5.99
N LYS A 514 18.62 -23.39 -6.33
CA LYS A 514 19.70 -23.25 -5.35
C LYS A 514 19.67 -21.86 -4.74
N GLU A 515 19.36 -21.77 -3.46
CA GLU A 515 19.47 -20.51 -2.70
C GLU A 515 20.93 -20.18 -2.39
N THR A 516 21.29 -18.91 -2.58
CA THR A 516 22.54 -18.33 -2.10
C THR A 516 22.30 -16.85 -1.76
N ARG A 517 23.34 -16.13 -1.35
CA ARG A 517 23.24 -14.73 -0.93
C ARG A 517 24.20 -13.89 -1.75
N LEU A 518 23.69 -12.84 -2.39
CA LEU A 518 24.52 -11.83 -3.03
C LEU A 518 24.85 -10.75 -2.00
N LYS A 519 26.15 -10.53 -1.77
CA LYS A 519 26.61 -9.46 -0.91
C LYS A 519 26.78 -8.18 -1.71
N LEU A 520 25.98 -7.18 -1.38
CA LEU A 520 26.06 -5.82 -1.90
C LEU A 520 26.58 -4.88 -0.80
N GLU A 521 26.99 -3.67 -1.16
CA GLU A 521 27.45 -2.67 -0.18
C GLU A 521 26.41 -2.34 0.90
N SER A 522 25.14 -2.52 0.53
CA SER A 522 23.95 -2.20 1.28
C SER A 522 23.45 -3.34 2.16
N GLY A 523 24.00 -4.55 2.02
CA GLY A 523 23.56 -5.74 2.72
C GLY A 523 23.59 -6.99 1.84
N GLU A 524 23.07 -8.08 2.39
CA GLU A 524 22.97 -9.35 1.67
C GLU A 524 21.55 -9.57 1.17
N VAL A 525 21.42 -9.82 -0.13
CA VAL A 525 20.14 -10.08 -0.79
C VAL A 525 20.04 -11.58 -1.10
N PRO A 526 18.93 -12.25 -0.74
CA PRO A 526 18.69 -13.64 -1.14
C PRO A 526 18.55 -13.74 -2.65
N ILE A 527 19.31 -14.64 -3.26
CA ILE A 527 19.21 -14.98 -4.67
C ILE A 527 18.97 -16.48 -4.83
N PHE A 528 18.20 -16.84 -5.85
CA PHE A 528 17.89 -18.22 -6.16
C PHE A 528 18.29 -18.50 -7.60
N LEU A 529 18.95 -19.63 -7.82
CA LEU A 529 19.49 -20.02 -9.11
C LEU A 529 18.71 -21.21 -9.65
N GLU A 530 18.08 -21.04 -10.80
CA GLU A 530 17.54 -22.12 -11.61
C GLU A 530 18.69 -22.61 -12.51
N ILE A 531 19.12 -23.85 -12.29
CA ILE A 531 20.27 -24.46 -12.94
C ILE A 531 19.76 -25.57 -13.86
N GLU A 532 20.20 -25.57 -15.12
CA GLU A 532 19.90 -26.58 -16.13
C GLU A 532 21.21 -26.93 -16.83
N ASP A 533 21.51 -28.22 -16.99
CA ASP A 533 22.76 -28.71 -17.61
C ASP A 533 24.04 -28.06 -17.07
N GLU A 534 24.16 -27.94 -15.73
CA GLU A 534 25.29 -27.30 -15.02
C GLU A 534 25.50 -25.80 -15.32
N ALA A 535 24.58 -25.17 -16.06
CA ALA A 535 24.57 -23.74 -16.35
C ALA A 535 23.41 -23.04 -15.62
N ILE A 536 23.62 -21.79 -15.22
CA ILE A 536 22.56 -20.97 -14.64
C ILE A 536 21.62 -20.54 -15.76
N LYS A 537 20.42 -21.08 -15.74
CA LYS A 537 19.34 -20.73 -16.66
C LYS A 537 18.77 -19.36 -16.30
N ARG A 538 18.34 -19.19 -15.04
CA ARG A 538 17.78 -17.93 -14.52
C ARG A 538 18.25 -17.63 -13.11
N VAL A 539 18.28 -16.34 -12.79
CA VAL A 539 18.57 -15.81 -11.47
C VAL A 539 17.35 -15.07 -10.94
N TYR A 540 16.89 -15.44 -9.76
CA TYR A 540 15.77 -14.81 -9.06
C TYR A 540 16.32 -14.01 -7.89
N PHE A 541 15.97 -12.74 -7.82
CA PHE A 541 16.33 -11.84 -6.73
C PHE A 541 15.10 -11.59 -5.87
N LEU A 542 15.17 -11.94 -4.58
CA LEU A 542 14.11 -11.55 -3.67
C LEU A 542 14.37 -10.13 -3.15
N ILE A 543 13.47 -9.22 -3.50
CA ILE A 543 13.44 -7.84 -3.01
C ILE A 543 12.26 -7.74 -2.03
N PRO A 544 12.50 -7.89 -0.70
CA PRO A 544 11.42 -8.00 0.28
C PRO A 544 10.58 -6.72 0.38
N ASN A 545 11.18 -5.57 0.06
CA ASN A 545 10.54 -4.28 0.01
C ASN A 545 10.92 -3.58 -1.31
N PRO A 546 9.97 -3.11 -2.14
CA PRO A 546 10.27 -2.39 -3.38
C PRO A 546 11.11 -1.11 -3.17
N ILE A 547 11.25 -0.63 -1.94
CA ILE A 547 12.18 0.45 -1.57
C ILE A 547 13.63 -0.08 -1.49
N ASP A 548 13.85 -1.33 -1.11
CA ASP A 548 15.18 -1.97 -1.10
C ASP A 548 15.70 -2.20 -2.52
N ALA A 549 14.85 -2.06 -3.54
CA ALA A 549 15.24 -2.06 -4.95
C ALA A 549 16.32 -1.02 -5.29
N PHE A 550 16.41 0.08 -4.53
CA PHE A 550 17.45 1.11 -4.72
C PHE A 550 18.87 0.63 -4.37
N LEU A 551 18.99 -0.55 -3.78
CA LEU A 551 20.22 -1.14 -3.28
C LEU A 551 20.83 -2.17 -4.25
N LEU A 552 20.05 -2.57 -5.27
CA LEU A 552 20.44 -3.39 -6.43
C LEU A 552 20.69 -2.46 -7.63
#